data_AF-A0A944LPH3-F1
#
_entry.id   AF-A0A944LPH3-F1
#
_cell.length_a   1.000
_cell.length_b   1.000
_cell.length_c   1.000
_cell.angle_alpha   90.00
_cell.angle_beta   90.00
_cell.angle_gamma   90.00
#
_symmetry.space_group_name_H-M   'P 1'
#
loop_
_entity.id
_entity.type
_entity.pdbx_description
1 polymer ?
#
loop_
_entity_poly.entity_id
_entity_poly.type
_entity_poly.pdbx_seq_one_letter_code
_entity_poly.pdbx_strand_id
1 'polypeptide(L)'
;MSIDPRVALQSLTTALEEHLIAASNRRGDGDPAVEAAFFAVADAFEVYEDALYEAYNEVTPLQVFEDEEDEQEDGDVDDDEDLEILKD
;
A
#
# COMPACT_ATOMS: atom_id res chain seq x y z
N MET A 1 -19.20 15.02 1.30
CA MET A 1 -20.42 14.21 1.20
C MET A 1 -19.95 12.78 1.22
N SER A 2 -20.38 12.01 2.21
CA SER A 2 -20.09 10.57 2.28
C SER A 2 -20.57 9.88 1.00
N ILE A 3 -19.76 8.98 0.44
CA ILE A 3 -20.16 8.11 -0.67
C ILE A 3 -21.07 6.99 -0.13
N ASP A 4 -22.11 6.60 -0.88
CA ASP A 4 -22.94 5.45 -0.48
C ASP A 4 -22.04 4.19 -0.42
N PRO A 5 -22.02 3.44 0.70
CA PRO A 5 -21.19 2.25 0.85
C PRO A 5 -21.38 1.22 -0.26
N ARG A 6 -22.58 1.16 -0.87
CA ARG A 6 -22.85 0.27 -2.02
C ARG A 6 -22.09 0.70 -3.27
N VAL A 7 -21.91 2.00 -3.46
CA VAL A 7 -21.15 2.55 -4.59
C VAL A 7 -19.66 2.33 -4.33
N ALA A 8 -19.17 2.60 -3.12
CA ALA A 8 -17.79 2.33 -2.76
C ALA A 8 -17.43 0.83 -2.88
N LEU A 9 -18.32 -0.06 -2.42
CA LEU A 9 -18.15 -1.51 -2.57
C LEU A 9 -18.09 -1.95 -4.04
N GLN A 10 -18.89 -1.31 -4.92
CA GLN A 10 -18.84 -1.59 -6.35
C GLN A 10 -17.48 -1.17 -6.94
N SER A 11 -16.96 0.00 -6.55
CA SER A 11 -15.64 0.45 -6.96
C SER A 11 -14.53 -0.51 -6.50
N LEU A 12 -14.58 -0.96 -5.24
CA LEU A 12 -13.65 -1.97 -4.71
C LEU A 12 -13.73 -3.28 -5.49
N THR A 13 -14.93 -3.75 -5.80
CA THR A 13 -15.12 -4.97 -6.59
C THR A 13 -14.52 -4.83 -7.99
N THR A 14 -14.73 -3.69 -8.66
CA THR A 14 -14.11 -3.40 -9.96
C THR A 14 -12.59 -3.38 -9.87
N ALA A 15 -12.01 -2.73 -8.85
CA ALA A 15 -10.57 -2.69 -8.66
C ALA A 15 -9.96 -4.09 -8.47
N LEU A 16 -10.64 -4.96 -7.71
CA LEU A 16 -10.23 -6.36 -7.54
C LEU A 16 -10.26 -7.15 -8.86
N GLU A 17 -11.29 -6.93 -9.68
CA GLU A 17 -11.40 -7.54 -11.01
C GLU A 17 -10.29 -7.06 -11.95
N GLU A 18 -9.99 -5.76 -11.96
CA GLU A 18 -8.91 -5.15 -12.74
C GLU A 18 -7.54 -5.65 -12.30
N HIS A 19 -7.30 -5.77 -10.99
CA HIS A 19 -6.08 -6.35 -10.45
C HIS A 19 -5.92 -7.83 -10.88
N LEU A 20 -6.99 -8.63 -10.85
CA LEU A 20 -6.95 -10.00 -11.38
C LEU A 20 -6.61 -10.03 -12.88
N ILE A 21 -7.20 -9.13 -13.67
CA ILE A 21 -6.89 -9.01 -15.10
C ILE A 21 -5.41 -8.67 -15.30
N ALA A 22 -4.88 -7.68 -14.57
CA ALA A 22 -3.47 -7.28 -14.65
C ALA A 22 -2.55 -8.45 -14.27
N ALA A 23 -2.81 -9.11 -13.14
CA ALA A 23 -2.04 -10.25 -12.68
C ALA A 23 -2.04 -11.42 -13.68
N SER A 24 -3.20 -11.69 -14.30
CA SER A 24 -3.33 -12.77 -15.30
C SER A 24 -2.61 -12.49 -16.61
N ASN A 25 -2.35 -11.21 -16.93
CA ASN A 25 -1.68 -10.77 -18.16
C ASN A 25 -0.24 -10.29 -17.94
N ARG A 26 0.31 -10.44 -16.74
CA ARG A 26 1.62 -9.88 -16.36
C ARG A 26 2.76 -10.37 -17.26
N ARG A 27 3.69 -9.48 -17.58
CA ARG A 27 4.87 -9.75 -18.41
C ARG A 27 6.14 -9.71 -17.56
N GLY A 28 6.41 -10.83 -16.91
CA GLY A 28 7.58 -10.97 -16.03
C GLY A 28 7.32 -10.45 -14.62
N ASP A 29 8.38 -10.45 -13.82
CA ASP A 29 8.36 -9.92 -12.45
C ASP A 29 8.42 -8.39 -12.50
N GLY A 30 7.67 -7.72 -11.62
CA GLY A 30 7.59 -6.25 -11.57
C GLY A 30 6.80 -5.61 -12.72
N ASP A 31 5.72 -6.24 -13.19
CA ASP A 31 4.86 -5.61 -14.20
C ASP A 31 4.16 -4.37 -13.61
N PRO A 32 4.38 -3.16 -14.16
CA PRO A 32 3.83 -1.93 -13.61
C PRO A 32 2.30 -1.87 -13.66
N ALA A 33 1.66 -2.66 -14.53
CA ALA A 33 0.21 -2.74 -14.56
C ALA A 33 -0.36 -3.47 -13.33
N VAL A 34 0.40 -4.46 -12.81
CA VAL A 34 0.02 -5.18 -11.59
C VAL A 34 0.20 -4.29 -10.37
N GLU A 35 1.34 -3.60 -10.29
CA GLU A 35 1.65 -2.64 -9.23
C GLU A 35 0.63 -1.49 -9.18
N ALA A 36 0.32 -0.88 -10.32
CA ALA A 36 -0.71 0.16 -10.38
C ALA A 36 -2.10 -0.35 -9.95
N ALA A 37 -2.46 -1.57 -10.34
CA ALA A 37 -3.73 -2.17 -9.93
C ALA A 37 -3.73 -2.58 -8.44
N PHE A 38 -2.58 -2.91 -7.86
CA PHE A 38 -2.42 -3.18 -6.43
C PHE A 38 -2.74 -1.92 -5.61
N PHE A 39 -2.13 -0.77 -5.94
CA PHE A 39 -2.44 0.50 -5.28
C PHE A 39 -3.89 0.92 -5.50
N ALA A 40 -4.46 0.71 -6.69
CA ALA A 40 -5.86 1.01 -6.96
C ALA A 40 -6.83 0.19 -6.07
N VAL A 41 -6.48 -1.05 -5.72
CA VAL A 41 -7.27 -1.86 -4.78
C VAL A 41 -7.19 -1.28 -3.36
N ALA A 42 -6.00 -0.87 -2.92
CA ALA A 42 -5.80 -0.24 -1.60
C ALA A 42 -6.65 1.04 -1.47
N ASP A 43 -6.52 1.96 -2.43
CA ASP A 43 -7.30 3.21 -2.46
C ASP A 43 -8.81 2.96 -2.44
N ALA A 44 -9.28 2.01 -3.26
CA ALA A 44 -10.71 1.68 -3.32
C ALA A 44 -11.22 1.03 -2.04
N PHE A 45 -10.36 0.29 -1.34
CA PHE A 45 -10.68 -0.34 -0.06
C PHE A 45 -10.81 0.71 1.05
N GLU A 46 -9.89 1.66 1.15
CA GLU A 46 -9.97 2.75 2.13
C GLU A 46 -11.27 3.57 1.97
N VAL A 47 -11.62 3.91 0.73
CA VAL A 47 -12.89 4.61 0.44
C VAL A 47 -14.11 3.78 0.87
N TYR A 48 -14.05 2.45 0.73
CA TYR A 48 -15.12 1.57 1.18
C TYR A 48 -15.20 1.48 2.70
N GLU A 49 -14.07 1.33 3.40
CA GLU A 49 -14.01 1.32 4.86
C GLU A 49 -14.56 2.62 5.46
N ASP A 50 -14.12 3.76 4.94
CA ASP A 50 -14.60 5.07 5.39
C ASP A 50 -16.11 5.21 5.19
N ALA A 51 -16.63 4.83 4.02
CA ALA A 51 -18.06 4.87 3.74
C ALA A 51 -18.84 3.94 4.68
N LEU A 52 -18.34 2.73 4.91
CA LEU A 52 -18.95 1.74 5.79
C LEU A 52 -19.02 2.25 7.24
N TYR A 53 -17.93 2.85 7.70
CA TYR A 53 -17.83 3.43 9.03
C TYR A 53 -18.77 4.63 9.19
N GLU A 54 -18.80 5.55 8.23
CA GLU A 54 -19.69 6.71 8.28
C GLU A 54 -21.18 6.31 8.27
N ALA A 55 -21.55 5.26 7.52
CA ALA A 55 -22.93 4.82 7.38
C ALA A 55 -23.42 3.94 8.54
N TYR A 56 -22.56 3.07 9.07
CA TYR A 56 -22.96 2.00 10.00
C TYR A 56 -22.11 1.91 11.26
N ASN A 57 -21.03 2.68 11.37
CA ASN A 57 -20.05 2.60 12.46
C ASN A 57 -19.44 1.19 12.60
N GLU A 58 -19.19 0.55 11.46
CA GLU A 58 -18.60 -0.78 11.32
C GLU A 58 -17.33 -0.70 10.47
N VAL A 59 -16.42 -1.66 10.65
CA VAL A 59 -15.16 -1.80 9.90
C VAL A 59 -14.94 -3.27 9.54
N THR A 60 -14.17 -3.54 8.48
CA THR A 60 -13.82 -4.92 8.12
C THR A 60 -12.59 -5.41 8.89
N PRO A 61 -12.36 -6.73 8.99
CA PRO A 61 -11.14 -7.27 9.60
C PRO A 61 -9.93 -7.24 8.64
N LEU A 62 -9.96 -6.42 7.58
CA LEU A 62 -8.92 -6.32 6.57
C LEU A 62 -8.02 -5.11 6.84
N GLN A 63 -6.79 -5.13 6.32
CA GLN A 63 -5.81 -4.06 6.45
C GLN A 63 -5.08 -3.89 5.11
N VAL A 64 -4.76 -2.64 4.77
CA VAL A 64 -3.86 -2.32 3.66
C VAL A 64 -2.43 -2.47 4.18
N PHE A 65 -1.57 -3.13 3.40
CA PHE A 65 -0.14 -3.12 3.64
C PHE A 65 0.44 -1.94 2.87
N GLU A 66 1.07 -1.02 3.59
CA GLU A 66 1.95 -0.04 2.97
C GLU A 66 3.24 -0.78 2.61
N ASP A 67 3.67 -0.72 1.35
CA ASP A 67 4.97 -1.29 0.96
C ASP A 67 6.06 -0.46 1.66
N GLU A 68 6.72 -1.05 2.66
CA GLU A 68 7.83 -0.48 3.44
C GLU A 68 9.13 -0.24 2.60
N GLU A 69 9.02 -0.05 1.27
CA GLU A 69 10.18 0.13 0.38
C GLU A 69 10.68 1.58 0.27
N ASP A 70 10.00 2.55 0.90
CA ASP A 70 10.38 3.97 0.89
C ASP A 70 11.15 4.43 2.16
N GLU A 71 11.47 3.54 3.09
CA GLU A 71 12.37 3.82 4.21
C GLU A 71 13.80 3.34 3.94
N GLN A 72 14.38 3.73 2.80
CA GLN A 72 15.85 3.85 2.74
C GLN A 72 16.23 5.10 3.54
N GLU A 73 16.23 4.97 4.87
CA GLU A 73 16.90 5.92 5.75
C GLU A 73 18.38 5.88 5.33
N ASP A 74 18.80 6.91 4.60
CA ASP A 74 20.19 7.17 4.25
C ASP A 74 20.99 7.19 5.56
N GLY A 75 21.52 6.03 5.93
CA GLY A 75 22.38 5.89 7.10
C GLY A 75 23.62 6.72 6.86
N ASP A 76 23.61 7.96 7.35
CA ASP A 76 24.78 8.81 7.50
C ASP A 76 25.84 7.99 8.26
N VAL A 77 26.80 7.45 7.52
CA VAL A 77 28.01 6.85 8.07
C VAL A 77 28.82 8.01 8.63
N ASP A 78 28.61 8.34 9.91
CA ASP A 78 29.55 9.19 10.63
C ASP A 78 30.83 8.37 10.82
N ASP A 79 31.81 8.64 9.95
CA ASP A 79 33.15 8.07 9.92
C ASP A 79 33.95 8.67 11.08
N ASP A 80 33.60 8.28 12.33
CA ASP A 80 34.39 8.59 13.52
C ASP A 80 35.66 7.71 13.50
N GLU A 81 36.66 8.14 12.73
CA GLU A 81 38.05 7.70 12.82
C GLU A 81 38.64 8.04 14.21
N ASP A 82 38.29 7.28 15.24
CA ASP A 82 38.95 7.37 16.56
C ASP A 82 39.80 6.10 16.81
N LEU A 83 40.94 6.05 16.13
CA LEU A 83 41.99 5.05 16.33
C LEU A 83 43.34 5.71 16.64
N GLU A 84 43.43 6.46 17.75
CA GLU A 84 44.73 6.64 18.42
C GLU A 84 44.95 5.56 19.48
N ILE A 85 45.69 4.53 19.01
CA ILE A 85 46.26 3.42 19.78
C ILE A 85 47.11 3.96 20.95
N LEU A 86 46.71 3.58 22.16
CA LEU A 86 47.52 3.67 23.39
C LEU A 86 48.94 3.13 23.14
N LYS A 87 49.96 3.96 23.38
CA LYS A 87 51.33 3.52 23.58
C LYS A 87 51.79 3.88 24.98
N ASP A 88 52.27 2.84 25.67
CA ASP A 88 52.81 2.79 27.04
C ASP A 88 53.80 3.90 27.41
#